data_AF-A0AA87R948-F1
#
_entry.id   AF-A0AA87R948-F1
#
_cell.length_a   1.000
_cell.length_b   1.000
_cell.length_c   1.000
_cell.angle_alpha   90.00
_cell.angle_beta   90.00
_cell.angle_gamma   90.00
#
_symmetry.space_group_name_H-M   'P 1'
#
loop_
_entity.id
_entity.type
_entity.pdbx_description
1 polymer ?
#
loop_
_entity_poly.entity_id
_entity_poly.type
_entity_poly.pdbx_seq_one_letter_code
_entity_poly.pdbx_strand_id
1 'polypeptide(L)'
;MLAGWETSILTDPEAFAVEPDSTFPVGPTISVTEIATDCTFWAYQGVEEHDSGDEAENSEYVLGFLSQSSTDEWEPDVFELAPSSQGVAVEMLSILSEGDDGSTRAWFARNFQSSGSTSSIVAACPAGAGGIDHIDEVIDEHFQINFRQP
;
A
#
# COMPACT_ATOMS: atom_id res chain seq x y z
N MET A 1 -12.72 20.72 -10.71
CA MET A 1 -12.76 21.19 -9.32
C MET A 1 -13.90 20.50 -8.61
N LEU A 2 -13.61 19.31 -8.08
CA LEU A 2 -14.34 18.79 -6.93
C LEU A 2 -13.97 19.67 -5.73
N ALA A 3 -14.86 19.81 -4.75
CA ALA A 3 -14.53 20.54 -3.53
C ALA A 3 -13.58 19.69 -2.69
N GLY A 4 -12.54 20.29 -2.10
CA GLY A 4 -11.50 19.56 -1.37
C GLY A 4 -12.10 18.61 -0.34
N TRP A 5 -11.73 17.32 -0.45
CA TRP A 5 -12.22 16.26 0.40
C TRP A 5 -11.44 16.26 1.72
N GLU A 6 -12.14 16.27 2.86
CA GLU A 6 -11.50 16.14 4.18
C GLU A 6 -11.30 14.65 4.50
N THR A 7 -10.19 14.08 4.00
CA THR A 7 -9.77 12.69 4.26
C THR A 7 -9.63 12.45 5.77
N SER A 8 -10.71 11.95 6.36
CA SER A 8 -10.88 11.85 7.81
C SER A 8 -10.22 10.57 8.34
N ILE A 9 -8.89 10.60 8.47
CA ILE A 9 -8.08 9.46 8.93
C ILE A 9 -8.47 9.06 10.37
N LEU A 10 -9.21 7.97 10.50
CA LEU A 10 -9.57 7.38 11.79
C LEU A 10 -8.45 6.45 12.31
N THR A 11 -7.43 7.02 12.95
CA THR A 11 -6.38 6.25 13.65
C THR A 11 -6.87 5.72 15.01
N ASP A 12 -7.95 4.96 15.04
CA ASP A 12 -8.46 4.33 16.26
C ASP A 12 -7.62 3.08 16.60
N PRO A 13 -7.02 2.97 17.80
CA PRO A 13 -6.18 1.84 18.17
C PRO A 13 -6.93 0.52 18.43
N GLU A 14 -8.27 0.53 18.50
CA GLU A 14 -9.08 -0.70 18.38
C GLU A 14 -9.46 -1.01 16.91
N ALA A 15 -9.22 -0.07 15.99
CA ALA A 15 -9.42 -0.20 14.54
C ALA A 15 -8.13 -0.48 13.74
N PHE A 16 -7.08 -1.02 14.38
CA PHE A 16 -6.10 -1.89 13.70
C PHE A 16 -6.75 -3.22 13.30
N ALA A 17 -7.92 -3.13 12.63
CA ALA A 17 -8.60 -4.25 12.02
C ALA A 17 -7.70 -4.79 10.93
N VAL A 18 -7.04 -5.91 11.23
CA VAL A 18 -6.23 -6.66 10.27
C VAL A 18 -7.08 -6.92 9.03
N GLU A 19 -6.49 -6.70 7.87
CA GLU A 19 -7.05 -7.07 6.57
C GLU A 19 -7.70 -8.48 6.64
N PRO A 20 -8.92 -8.67 6.10
CA PRO A 20 -9.55 -10.00 6.09
C PRO A 20 -8.67 -11.05 5.42
N ASP A 21 -8.44 -12.16 6.12
CA ASP A 21 -7.57 -13.28 5.73
C ASP A 21 -6.10 -12.91 5.46
N SER A 22 -5.61 -11.81 6.06
CA SER A 22 -4.21 -11.38 5.95
C SER A 22 -3.21 -12.39 6.51
N THR A 23 -2.09 -12.52 5.81
CA THR A 23 -1.00 -13.45 6.11
C THR A 23 0.04 -12.91 7.11
N PHE A 24 -0.07 -11.63 7.53
CA PHE A 24 0.92 -11.01 8.39
C PHE A 24 0.88 -11.50 9.86
N PRO A 25 2.03 -11.91 10.45
CA PRO A 25 2.10 -12.37 11.84
C PRO A 25 2.02 -11.24 12.87
N VAL A 26 2.20 -9.99 12.43
CA VAL A 26 2.01 -8.76 13.20
C VAL A 26 1.12 -7.85 12.35
N GLY A 27 0.02 -7.36 12.92
CA GLY A 27 -0.99 -6.58 12.19
C GLY A 27 -0.48 -5.24 11.62
N PRO A 28 -1.33 -4.54 10.85
CA PRO A 28 -0.95 -3.31 10.16
C PRO A 28 -0.44 -2.25 11.13
N THR A 29 0.68 -1.62 10.75
CA THR A 29 1.31 -0.50 11.47
C THR A 29 0.44 0.75 11.41
N ILE A 30 -0.32 0.94 10.32
CA ILE A 30 -1.39 1.93 10.20
C ILE A 30 -2.58 1.28 9.48
N SER A 31 -3.79 1.48 10.01
CA SER A 31 -5.07 1.12 9.38
C SER A 31 -5.89 2.41 9.21
N VAL A 32 -6.50 2.61 8.04
CA VAL A 32 -7.31 3.80 7.73
C VAL A 32 -8.51 3.39 6.88
N THR A 33 -9.73 3.70 7.33
CA THR A 33 -10.93 3.69 6.48
C THR A 33 -11.34 5.13 6.17
N GLU A 34 -11.51 5.45 4.89
CA GLU A 34 -11.97 6.76 4.44
C GLU A 34 -13.52 6.82 4.43
N ILE A 35 -14.08 7.65 5.30
CA ILE A 35 -15.54 7.79 5.51
C ILE A 35 -16.29 8.28 4.25
N ALA A 36 -15.59 8.90 3.30
CA ALA A 36 -16.20 9.46 2.08
C ALA A 36 -16.45 8.41 0.98
N THR A 37 -15.69 7.32 0.98
CA THR A 37 -15.60 6.33 -0.10
C THR A 37 -15.75 4.88 0.38
N ASP A 38 -15.68 4.66 1.70
CA ASP A 38 -15.50 3.37 2.36
C ASP A 38 -14.25 2.57 1.91
N CYS A 39 -13.31 3.22 1.20
CA CYS A 39 -11.98 2.67 0.94
C CYS A 39 -11.23 2.40 2.26
N THR A 40 -10.57 1.25 2.37
CA THR A 40 -9.72 0.91 3.52
C THR A 40 -8.30 0.59 3.08
N PHE A 41 -7.34 1.15 3.82
CA PHE A 41 -5.91 1.10 3.55
C PHE A 41 -5.18 0.54 4.78
N TRP A 42 -4.31 -0.44 4.56
CA TRP A 42 -3.52 -1.12 5.59
C TRP A 42 -2.03 -1.00 5.23
N ALA A 43 -1.26 -0.26 6.03
CA ALA A 43 0.18 -0.14 5.89
C ALA A 43 0.90 -1.04 6.88
N TYR A 44 1.94 -1.74 6.43
CA TYR A 44 2.74 -2.69 7.19
C TYR A 44 4.23 -2.34 7.10
N GLN A 45 4.99 -2.59 8.16
CA GLN A 45 6.44 -2.41 8.21
C GLN A 45 7.12 -3.64 8.83
N GLY A 46 8.29 -4.02 8.31
CA GLY A 46 9.10 -5.12 8.85
C GLY A 46 8.63 -6.50 8.38
N VAL A 47 8.23 -6.62 7.12
CA VAL A 47 7.90 -7.90 6.47
C VAL A 47 9.14 -8.82 6.45
N GLU A 48 8.91 -10.14 6.51
CA GLU A 48 9.97 -11.15 6.41
C GLU A 48 10.75 -11.00 5.09
N GLU A 49 12.03 -10.65 5.19
CA GLU A 49 12.88 -10.38 4.02
C GLU A 49 13.23 -11.69 3.30
N HIS A 50 13.14 -11.66 1.96
CA HIS A 50 13.76 -12.68 1.12
C HIS A 50 15.29 -12.46 1.10
N ASP A 51 16.07 -13.54 1.03
CA ASP A 51 17.54 -13.52 1.13
C ASP A 51 18.21 -13.08 -0.20
N SER A 52 17.67 -12.03 -0.84
CA SER A 52 18.29 -11.36 -1.98
C SER A 52 18.95 -10.04 -1.57
N GLY A 53 20.03 -9.72 -2.27
CA GLY A 53 20.72 -8.43 -2.21
C GLY A 53 20.18 -7.41 -3.21
N ASP A 54 18.96 -7.58 -3.72
CA ASP A 54 18.30 -6.67 -4.66
C ASP A 54 16.98 -6.11 -4.09
N GLU A 55 16.75 -4.80 -4.19
CA GLU A 55 15.56 -4.14 -3.66
C GLU A 55 14.29 -4.44 -4.46
N ALA A 56 14.41 -4.69 -5.77
CA ALA A 56 13.28 -5.03 -6.62
C ALA A 56 12.83 -6.47 -6.35
N GLU A 57 13.74 -7.45 -6.37
CA GLU A 57 13.41 -8.86 -6.08
C GLU A 57 12.75 -9.02 -4.69
N ASN A 58 13.24 -8.30 -3.67
CA ASN A 58 12.63 -8.31 -2.33
C ASN A 58 11.27 -7.60 -2.26
N SER A 59 11.04 -6.58 -3.10
CA SER A 59 9.73 -5.91 -3.19
C SER A 59 8.72 -6.76 -3.96
N GLU A 60 9.14 -7.44 -5.03
CA GLU A 60 8.34 -8.41 -5.79
C GLU A 60 7.93 -9.62 -4.92
N TYR A 61 8.87 -10.18 -4.15
CA TYR A 61 8.57 -11.26 -3.21
C TYR A 61 7.47 -10.87 -2.21
N VAL A 62 7.56 -9.65 -1.65
CA VAL A 62 6.54 -9.15 -0.72
C VAL A 62 5.21 -8.86 -1.42
N LEU A 63 5.20 -8.37 -2.67
CA LEU A 63 3.98 -8.23 -3.47
C LEU A 63 3.30 -9.59 -3.77
N GLY A 64 4.07 -10.63 -4.07
CA GLY A 64 3.54 -11.99 -4.26
C GLY A 64 2.91 -12.54 -2.97
N PHE A 65 3.62 -12.42 -1.85
CA PHE A 65 3.11 -12.78 -0.52
C PHE A 65 1.82 -12.04 -0.13
N LEU A 66 1.75 -10.74 -0.46
CA LEU A 66 0.62 -9.85 -0.23
C LEU A 66 -0.62 -10.17 -1.06
N SER A 67 -0.43 -10.40 -2.37
CA SER A 67 -1.48 -10.74 -3.32
C SER A 67 -1.88 -12.23 -3.28
N GLN A 68 -1.15 -13.04 -2.51
CA GLN A 68 -1.27 -14.49 -2.43
C GLN A 68 -1.06 -15.20 -3.79
N SER A 69 -0.16 -14.65 -4.62
CA SER A 69 0.18 -15.13 -5.97
C SER A 69 1.69 -15.23 -6.17
N SER A 70 2.15 -15.92 -7.22
CA SER A 70 3.57 -15.97 -7.57
C SER A 70 3.99 -14.83 -8.49
N THR A 71 5.27 -14.43 -8.42
CA THR A 71 5.87 -13.38 -9.25
C THR A 71 5.85 -13.70 -10.76
N ASP A 72 5.55 -14.94 -11.14
CA ASP A 72 5.40 -15.37 -12.54
C ASP A 72 3.98 -15.09 -13.10
N GLU A 73 3.03 -14.63 -12.28
CA GLU A 73 1.62 -14.42 -12.65
C GLU A 73 1.28 -12.97 -13.05
N TRP A 74 2.16 -12.01 -12.79
CA TRP A 74 1.97 -10.58 -13.02
C TRP A 74 3.29 -9.87 -13.37
N GLU A 75 3.20 -8.69 -13.97
CA GLU A 75 4.32 -7.74 -14.11
C GLU A 75 4.00 -6.55 -13.18
N PRO A 76 4.91 -6.09 -12.29
CA PRO A 76 4.60 -5.02 -11.34
C PRO A 76 4.69 -3.64 -11.99
N ASP A 77 3.70 -2.79 -11.72
CA ASP A 77 3.73 -1.38 -12.12
C ASP A 77 4.60 -0.57 -11.13
N VAL A 78 5.45 0.33 -11.67
CA VAL A 78 6.28 1.23 -10.87
C VAL A 78 5.50 2.49 -10.52
N PHE A 79 5.26 2.70 -9.23
CA PHE A 79 4.57 3.86 -8.69
C PHE A 79 5.58 4.83 -8.03
N GLU A 80 5.70 6.05 -8.57
CA GLU A 80 6.58 7.09 -8.01
C GLU A 80 5.82 7.96 -6.99
N LEU A 81 6.07 7.76 -5.69
CA LEU A 81 5.63 8.70 -4.65
C LEU A 81 6.34 10.04 -4.81
N ALA A 82 5.56 11.11 -4.94
CA ALA A 82 6.07 12.43 -5.25
C ALA A 82 6.87 13.01 -4.05
N PRO A 83 8.03 13.64 -4.29
CA PRO A 83 8.80 14.25 -3.22
C PRO A 83 8.03 15.42 -2.60
N SER A 84 7.50 15.23 -1.39
CA SER A 84 7.05 16.35 -0.56
C SER A 84 8.16 17.40 -0.38
N SER A 85 7.78 18.57 0.14
CA SER A 85 8.69 19.70 0.48
C SER A 85 9.94 19.40 1.33
N GLN A 86 10.14 18.16 1.79
CA GLN A 86 11.27 17.71 2.61
C GLN A 86 11.85 16.34 2.17
N GLY A 87 11.51 15.82 0.99
CA GLY A 87 11.84 14.44 0.58
C GLY A 87 12.60 14.28 -0.75
N VAL A 88 13.00 13.04 -1.02
CA VAL A 88 13.36 12.52 -2.35
C VAL A 88 12.14 11.75 -2.89
N ALA A 89 12.02 11.57 -4.21
CA ALA A 89 11.01 10.69 -4.79
C ALA A 89 11.23 9.25 -4.31
N VAL A 90 10.15 8.46 -4.19
CA VAL A 90 10.23 7.06 -3.74
C VAL A 90 9.51 6.16 -4.74
N GLU A 91 10.29 5.41 -5.53
CA GLU A 91 9.76 4.36 -6.40
C GLU A 91 9.32 3.16 -5.57
N MET A 92 8.07 2.75 -5.76
CA MET A 92 7.48 1.52 -5.21
C MET A 92 7.09 0.59 -6.34
N LEU A 93 7.06 -0.72 -6.09
CA LEU A 93 6.40 -1.67 -6.96
C LEU A 93 4.94 -1.84 -6.53
N SER A 94 4.05 -2.09 -7.49
CA SER A 94 2.61 -2.21 -7.25
C SER A 94 1.94 -3.29 -8.10
N ILE A 95 0.82 -3.82 -7.59
CA ILE A 95 -0.11 -4.71 -8.30
C ILE A 95 -1.51 -4.13 -8.13
N LEU A 96 -2.28 -4.10 -9.22
CA LEU A 96 -3.60 -3.48 -9.29
C LEU A 96 -4.62 -4.50 -9.80
N SER A 97 -5.82 -4.52 -9.20
CA SER A 97 -6.88 -5.46 -9.55
C SER A 97 -8.26 -4.80 -9.44
N GLU A 98 -9.07 -4.93 -10.49
CA GLU A 98 -10.47 -4.49 -10.53
C GLU A 98 -11.37 -5.72 -10.70
N GLY A 99 -12.39 -5.84 -9.85
CA GLY A 99 -13.38 -6.92 -9.89
C GLY A 99 -14.50 -6.66 -10.89
N ASP A 100 -15.21 -7.72 -11.32
CA ASP A 100 -16.37 -7.64 -12.22
C ASP A 100 -17.52 -6.73 -11.71
N ASP A 101 -17.53 -6.39 -10.42
CA ASP A 101 -18.49 -5.48 -9.79
C ASP A 101 -18.02 -4.00 -9.75
N GLY A 102 -16.78 -3.73 -10.17
CA GLY A 102 -16.13 -2.42 -10.11
C GLY A 102 -15.46 -2.10 -8.77
N SER A 103 -15.35 -3.07 -7.85
CA SER A 103 -14.48 -2.94 -6.68
C SER A 103 -13.00 -3.00 -7.08
N THR A 104 -12.13 -2.34 -6.31
CA THR A 104 -10.69 -2.24 -6.63
C THR A 104 -9.86 -2.70 -5.44
N ARG A 105 -8.79 -3.45 -5.70
CA ARG A 105 -7.77 -3.80 -4.72
C ARG A 105 -6.39 -3.51 -5.29
N ALA A 106 -5.52 -2.95 -4.47
CA ALA A 106 -4.16 -2.61 -4.83
C ALA A 106 -3.19 -3.03 -3.73
N TRP A 107 -1.99 -3.43 -4.14
CA TRP A 107 -0.89 -3.80 -3.25
C TRP A 107 0.35 -3.01 -3.68
N PHE A 108 1.09 -2.47 -2.71
CA PHE A 108 2.31 -1.69 -2.94
C PHE A 108 3.40 -2.18 -2.01
N ALA A 109 4.66 -2.24 -2.48
CA ALA A 109 5.81 -2.58 -1.64
C ALA A 109 7.07 -1.80 -2.03
N ARG A 110 7.89 -1.50 -1.02
CA ARG A 110 9.30 -1.15 -1.19
C ARG A 110 10.14 -1.74 -0.05
N ASN A 111 11.17 -2.51 -0.40
CA ASN A 111 12.28 -2.84 0.48
C ASN A 111 13.26 -1.67 0.61
N PHE A 112 13.80 -1.46 1.82
CA PHE A 112 14.84 -0.49 2.10
C PHE A 112 16.10 -1.22 2.60
N GLN A 113 17.09 -1.42 1.73
CA GLN A 113 18.33 -2.12 2.09
C GLN A 113 19.15 -1.41 3.18
N SER A 114 18.94 -0.11 3.39
CA SER A 114 19.63 0.66 4.43
C SER A 114 19.12 0.37 5.85
N SER A 115 17.84 0.02 5.99
CA SER A 115 17.19 -0.25 7.28
C SER A 115 16.99 -1.74 7.58
N GLY A 116 17.05 -2.61 6.57
CA GLY A 116 16.70 -4.03 6.72
C GLY A 116 15.21 -4.21 6.99
N SER A 117 14.37 -3.52 6.22
CA SER A 117 12.93 -3.60 6.34
C SER A 117 12.20 -3.31 5.03
N THR A 118 11.19 -4.12 4.74
CA THR A 118 10.16 -3.80 3.74
C THR A 118 9.01 -3.04 4.37
N SER A 119 8.56 -1.98 3.70
CA SER A 119 7.28 -1.32 3.96
C SER A 119 6.31 -1.64 2.82
N SER A 120 5.04 -1.81 3.13
CA SER A 120 4.01 -2.15 2.15
C SER A 120 2.64 -1.59 2.50
N ILE A 121 1.77 -1.50 1.51
CA ILE A 121 0.36 -1.09 1.66
C ILE A 121 -0.54 -2.07 0.91
N VAL A 122 -1.70 -2.36 1.50
CA VAL A 122 -2.86 -2.89 0.78
C VAL A 122 -3.96 -1.85 0.83
N ALA A 123 -4.61 -1.59 -0.31
CA ALA A 123 -5.82 -0.79 -0.39
C ALA A 123 -6.98 -1.64 -0.96
N ALA A 124 -8.17 -1.49 -0.40
CA ALA A 124 -9.40 -2.08 -0.93
C ALA A 124 -10.52 -1.03 -0.94
N CYS A 125 -11.10 -0.80 -2.12
CA CYS A 125 -12.13 0.20 -2.36
C CYS A 125 -13.39 -0.45 -2.95
N PRO A 126 -14.60 -0.10 -2.47
CA PRO A 126 -15.85 -0.61 -3.02
C PRO A 126 -16.18 0.01 -4.38
N ALA A 127 -17.12 -0.60 -5.10
CA ALA A 127 -17.55 -0.14 -6.41
C ALA A 127 -18.06 1.31 -6.41
N GLY A 128 -17.46 2.15 -7.26
CA GLY A 128 -17.80 3.57 -7.37
C GLY A 128 -17.02 4.52 -6.45
N ALA A 129 -16.06 4.02 -5.67
CA ALA A 129 -15.21 4.81 -4.78
C ALA A 129 -14.14 5.68 -5.48
N GLY A 130 -14.01 5.60 -6.81
CA GLY A 130 -13.00 6.32 -7.60
C GLY A 130 -12.01 5.40 -8.32
N GLY A 131 -11.84 4.16 -7.84
CA GLY A 131 -11.00 3.15 -8.48
C GLY A 131 -9.51 3.34 -8.18
N ILE A 132 -8.65 2.90 -9.11
CA ILE A 132 -7.18 2.97 -9.01
C ILE A 132 -6.71 4.42 -8.80
N ASP A 133 -7.16 5.34 -9.66
CA ASP A 133 -6.80 6.77 -9.61
C ASP A 133 -6.96 7.38 -8.19
N HIS A 134 -8.01 6.98 -7.46
CA HIS A 134 -8.28 7.47 -6.09
C HIS A 134 -7.39 6.80 -5.03
N ILE A 135 -7.06 5.52 -5.19
CA ILE A 135 -6.10 4.82 -4.32
C ILE A 135 -4.73 5.50 -4.41
N ASP A 136 -4.30 5.82 -5.63
CA ASP A 136 -3.03 6.48 -5.93
C ASP A 136 -2.98 7.90 -5.33
N GLU A 137 -4.03 8.72 -5.52
CA GLU A 137 -4.14 10.06 -4.91
C GLU A 137 -4.05 9.99 -3.37
N VAL A 138 -4.77 9.06 -2.72
CA VAL A 138 -4.74 8.92 -1.26
C VAL A 138 -3.36 8.47 -0.76
N ILE A 139 -2.69 7.57 -1.48
CA ILE A 139 -1.38 7.05 -1.09
C ILE A 139 -0.27 8.12 -1.24
N ASP A 140 -0.27 8.90 -2.32
CA ASP A 140 0.68 10.00 -2.48
C ASP A 140 0.46 11.13 -1.47
N GLU A 141 -0.78 11.52 -1.16
CA GLU A 141 -1.02 12.58 -0.18
C GLU A 141 -0.74 12.15 1.27
N HIS A 142 -1.17 10.93 1.66
CA HIS A 142 -1.29 10.58 3.08
C HIS A 142 -0.30 9.51 3.57
N PHE A 143 0.13 8.58 2.71
CA PHE A 143 0.87 7.40 3.15
C PHE A 143 2.40 7.50 3.05
N GLN A 144 2.92 8.62 2.49
CA GLN A 144 4.37 8.86 2.36
C GLN A 144 5.19 8.65 3.63
N ILE A 145 4.59 8.77 4.83
CA ILE A 145 5.29 8.63 6.12
C ILE A 145 5.77 7.19 6.36
N ASN A 146 5.07 6.17 5.83
CA ASN A 146 5.48 4.77 5.99
C ASN A 146 6.78 4.45 5.23
N PHE A 147 7.06 5.20 4.15
CA PHE A 147 8.19 4.98 3.23
C PHE A 147 9.35 5.97 3.46
N ARG A 148 9.47 6.53 4.68
CA ARG A 148 10.42 7.59 5.03
C ARG A 148 11.54 7.20 6.00
N GLN A 149 11.77 5.92 6.23
CA GLN A 149 12.94 5.48 7.02
C GLN A 149 14.11 5.08 6.10
N PRO A 150 15.23 5.82 6.13
CA PRO A 150 16.53 5.31 5.71
C PRO A 150 17.18 4.43 6.80
#